data_AF-A0A842B342-F1
#
_entry.id   AF-A0A842B342-F1
#
_cell.length_a   1.000
_cell.length_b   1.000
_cell.length_c   1.000
_cell.angle_alpha   90.00
_cell.angle_beta   90.00
_cell.angle_gamma   90.00
#
_symmetry.space_group_name_H-M   'P 1'
#
loop_
_entity.id
_entity.type
_entity.pdbx_description
1 polymer ?
#
loop_
_entity_poly.entity_id
_entity_poly.type
_entity_poly.pdbx_seq_one_letter_code
_entity_poly.pdbx_strand_id
1 'polypeptide(L)'
;MTKKKNMKKMLNVLTAKAIIVSSISGAVLTPSLSALAAEGQSVVGVASTDTQASTLLNLNWELDSTNKLKYWTSQGSVPIPSSNTEKYTKTDNVLSIADGTRSITINDENSFTLTSTSLTHGITQNVPTEIGKEYTVYTYVKQFGTPYEAESAQLLINDTVNKITTNNQLVSYTFKATSTSTRIGFINRKIGVGLREVTFSNIYVGKSQEQTTEDNKVINARTAVNNLFENKNPNGKIREDLTQAELDATQKLLFLIGPLADRQPISDDFKKAQAQLNERNAQSKTELEVATNAVKELFNNNDTTGTIKDNTTQEAINTAKELVAAITDADKKAELEAQLTEAQRQLDAKTAETAAEQARQETATNAVKELFNNNDTTGTIKDNTTQEAINTAKELVAA
;
A
#
# COMPACT_ATOMS: atom_id res chain seq x y z
N MET A 1 51.76 15.89 -18.86
CA MET A 1 51.16 15.99 -17.51
C MET A 1 49.84 16.77 -17.56
N THR A 2 48.69 16.10 -17.66
CA THR A 2 47.45 16.52 -16.97
C THR A 2 46.44 15.37 -16.98
N LYS A 3 45.84 15.11 -15.82
CA LYS A 3 45.00 13.95 -15.48
C LYS A 3 43.65 13.99 -16.20
N LYS A 4 43.21 12.87 -16.79
CA LYS A 4 41.81 12.60 -17.15
C LYS A 4 41.29 11.45 -16.28
N LYS A 5 40.56 11.79 -15.23
CA LYS A 5 39.78 10.87 -14.40
C LYS A 5 38.35 11.42 -14.44
N ASN A 6 37.39 10.63 -14.92
CA ASN A 6 36.07 10.47 -14.28
C ASN A 6 35.12 9.56 -15.08
N MET A 7 34.72 8.50 -14.36
CA MET A 7 33.39 7.88 -14.26
C MET A 7 32.64 7.44 -15.53
N LYS A 8 32.69 6.11 -15.73
CA LYS A 8 31.60 5.32 -16.32
C LYS A 8 30.29 5.61 -15.56
N LYS A 9 29.29 6.17 -16.24
CA LYS A 9 27.89 6.09 -15.80
C LYS A 9 27.22 4.95 -16.57
N MET A 10 26.73 4.00 -15.81
CA MET A 10 26.02 2.79 -16.22
C MET A 10 24.60 3.21 -16.66
N LEU A 11 24.23 2.82 -17.88
CA LEU A 11 22.93 3.03 -18.50
C LEU A 11 22.01 1.89 -18.05
N ASN A 12 21.11 2.13 -17.09
CA ASN A 12 20.04 1.19 -16.78
C ASN A 12 18.74 1.65 -17.45
N VAL A 13 18.34 0.88 -18.45
CA VAL A 13 17.04 0.93 -19.13
C VAL A 13 15.99 0.33 -18.20
N LEU A 14 15.01 1.11 -17.76
CA LEU A 14 13.82 0.60 -17.08
C LEU A 14 12.64 0.64 -18.06
N THR A 15 12.35 -0.50 -18.68
CA THR A 15 11.14 -0.74 -19.47
C THR A 15 9.97 -1.04 -18.53
N ALA A 16 9.02 -0.12 -18.40
CA ALA A 16 7.73 -0.38 -17.78
C ALA A 16 6.73 -0.85 -18.86
N LYS A 17 6.37 -2.14 -18.83
CA LYS A 17 5.20 -2.67 -19.54
C LYS A 17 3.94 -2.30 -18.75
N ALA A 18 3.03 -1.54 -19.35
CA ALA A 18 1.70 -1.32 -18.81
C ALA A 18 0.85 -2.59 -19.03
N ILE A 19 0.31 -3.15 -17.94
CA ILE A 19 -0.71 -4.20 -17.96
C ILE A 19 -2.06 -3.50 -17.85
N ILE A 20 -2.89 -3.65 -18.89
CA ILE A 20 -4.30 -3.25 -18.91
C ILE A 20 -5.07 -4.33 -18.16
N VAL A 21 -5.72 -4.00 -17.04
CA VAL A 21 -6.78 -4.83 -16.46
C VAL A 21 -8.08 -4.06 -16.52
N SER A 22 -9.04 -4.63 -17.23
CA SER A 22 -10.41 -4.18 -17.41
C SER A 22 -11.27 -4.42 -16.17
N SER A 23 -11.98 -3.37 -15.75
CA SER A 23 -13.30 -3.31 -15.11
C SER A 23 -13.69 -4.39 -14.08
N ILE A 24 -13.76 -3.99 -12.80
CA ILE A 24 -14.87 -4.38 -11.91
C ILE A 24 -15.22 -3.18 -11.00
N SER A 25 -16.50 -2.88 -10.96
CA SER A 25 -17.20 -1.88 -10.15
C SER A 25 -17.02 -2.06 -8.63
N GLY A 26 -16.89 -0.94 -7.93
CA GLY A 26 -17.19 -0.83 -6.49
C GLY A 26 -16.10 -1.32 -5.53
N ALA A 27 -15.01 -0.57 -5.38
CA ALA A 27 -14.16 -0.63 -4.18
C ALA A 27 -13.45 0.70 -3.99
N VAL A 28 -13.52 1.23 -2.77
CA VAL A 28 -12.65 2.32 -2.30
C VAL A 28 -11.21 1.82 -2.39
N LEU A 29 -10.48 2.22 -3.44
CA LEU A 29 -9.07 1.91 -3.60
C LEU A 29 -8.28 2.75 -2.60
N THR A 30 -7.89 2.11 -1.49
CA THR A 30 -6.72 2.55 -0.71
C THR A 30 -5.50 2.52 -1.64
N PRO A 31 -4.71 3.60 -1.75
CA PRO A 31 -3.48 3.55 -2.53
C PRO A 31 -2.52 2.54 -1.91
N SER A 32 -2.04 1.60 -2.73
CA SER A 32 -1.00 0.64 -2.39
C SER A 32 0.30 1.35 -2.01
N LEU A 33 0.95 0.79 -0.98
CA LEU A 33 2.01 1.34 -0.13
C LEU A 33 3.38 1.60 -0.80
N SER A 34 3.48 1.71 -2.12
CA SER A 34 4.78 1.68 -2.84
C SER A 34 5.17 2.97 -3.59
N ALA A 35 4.41 4.06 -3.53
CA ALA A 35 4.70 5.27 -4.31
C ALA A 35 5.28 6.47 -3.52
N LEU A 36 5.42 6.41 -2.20
CA LEU A 36 5.95 7.53 -1.40
C LEU A 36 7.45 7.38 -1.11
N ALA A 37 8.28 7.51 -2.15
CA ALA A 37 9.71 7.79 -1.99
C ALA A 37 10.32 8.30 -3.30
N ALA A 38 10.04 9.55 -3.68
CA ALA A 38 10.87 10.28 -4.63
C ALA A 38 10.79 11.78 -4.31
N GLU A 39 11.84 12.28 -3.67
CA GLU A 39 12.08 13.70 -3.48
C GLU A 39 12.26 14.41 -4.83
N GLY A 40 11.58 15.55 -5.00
CA GLY A 40 12.05 16.65 -5.83
C GLY A 40 12.19 16.39 -7.33
N GLN A 41 11.11 16.04 -8.04
CA GLN A 41 10.98 16.32 -9.47
C GLN A 41 9.56 16.78 -9.80
N SER A 42 9.45 17.85 -10.60
CA SER A 42 8.20 18.38 -11.12
C SER A 42 7.49 17.33 -11.96
N VAL A 43 6.54 16.62 -11.37
CA VAL A 43 5.64 15.73 -12.11
C VAL A 43 4.57 16.61 -12.73
N VAL A 44 4.57 16.65 -14.06
CA VAL A 44 3.43 17.10 -14.88
C VAL A 44 2.19 16.42 -14.32
N GLY A 45 1.32 17.20 -13.67
CA GLY A 45 0.13 16.70 -13.01
C GLY A 45 -0.77 16.01 -14.02
N VAL A 46 -0.75 14.67 -14.01
CA VAL A 46 -1.80 13.86 -14.61
C VAL A 46 -3.03 14.10 -13.75
N ALA A 47 -3.96 14.90 -14.26
CA ALA A 47 -5.28 15.07 -13.67
C ALA A 47 -5.91 13.68 -13.51
N SER A 48 -6.16 13.28 -12.26
CA SER A 48 -6.86 12.04 -11.95
C SER A 48 -8.30 12.14 -12.44
N THR A 49 -8.67 11.26 -13.35
CA THR A 49 -10.04 11.05 -13.83
C THR A 49 -10.85 10.21 -12.84
N ASP A 50 -10.97 10.63 -11.57
CA ASP A 50 -11.70 9.86 -10.56
C ASP A 50 -12.57 10.77 -9.68
N THR A 51 -13.90 10.58 -9.80
CA THR A 51 -15.00 11.32 -9.12
C THR A 51 -14.83 12.85 -9.09
N GLN A 52 -15.54 13.56 -9.97
CA GLN A 52 -15.67 15.02 -9.90
C GLN A 52 -16.08 15.44 -8.48
N ALA A 53 -15.13 15.85 -7.65
CA ALA A 53 -15.44 16.65 -6.49
C ALA A 53 -16.19 17.87 -7.02
N SER A 54 -17.46 18.01 -6.64
CA SER A 54 -18.31 19.11 -7.10
C SER A 54 -17.55 20.42 -6.90
N THR A 55 -17.40 21.21 -7.97
CA THR A 55 -16.80 22.53 -7.85
C THR A 55 -17.56 23.34 -6.79
N LEU A 56 -16.83 24.16 -6.03
CA LEU A 56 -17.45 25.10 -5.10
C LEU A 56 -18.27 26.19 -5.83
N LEU A 57 -18.12 26.30 -7.15
CA LEU A 57 -18.94 27.18 -7.98
C LEU A 57 -20.32 26.58 -8.26
N ASN A 58 -21.35 27.39 -8.13
CA ASN A 58 -22.66 27.09 -8.68
C ASN A 58 -22.69 27.49 -10.16
N LEU A 59 -22.66 26.49 -11.04
CA LEU A 59 -22.69 26.67 -12.50
C LEU A 59 -24.12 26.70 -13.08
N ASN A 60 -25.15 26.88 -12.24
CA ASN A 60 -26.51 27.09 -12.73
C ASN A 60 -26.70 28.53 -13.22
N TRP A 61 -27.31 28.67 -14.39
CA TRP A 61 -27.51 29.95 -15.09
C TRP A 61 -28.96 30.45 -15.00
N GLU A 62 -29.56 30.31 -13.82
CA GLU A 62 -30.91 30.79 -13.55
C GLU A 62 -30.94 32.31 -13.41
N LEU A 63 -32.02 32.92 -13.93
CA LEU A 63 -32.33 34.33 -13.71
C LEU A 63 -33.30 34.48 -12.54
N ASP A 64 -33.15 35.55 -11.76
CA ASP A 64 -34.11 35.96 -10.75
C ASP A 64 -35.34 36.65 -11.37
N SER A 65 -36.32 37.01 -10.55
CA SER A 65 -37.56 37.70 -10.99
C SER A 65 -37.31 39.09 -11.59
N THR A 66 -36.10 39.63 -11.48
CA THR A 66 -35.68 40.92 -12.04
C THR A 66 -34.79 40.77 -13.27
N ASN A 67 -34.69 39.55 -13.81
CA ASN A 67 -33.85 39.16 -14.95
C ASN A 67 -32.34 39.25 -14.69
N LYS A 68 -31.89 39.17 -13.43
CA LYS A 68 -30.46 39.14 -13.09
C LYS A 68 -29.98 37.72 -12.82
N LEU A 69 -28.68 37.47 -12.94
CA LEU A 69 -28.11 36.16 -12.62
C LEU A 69 -28.31 35.86 -11.13
N LYS A 70 -28.92 34.72 -10.79
CA LYS A 70 -29.26 34.36 -9.40
C LYS A 70 -28.03 34.01 -8.54
N TYR A 71 -27.06 33.31 -9.12
CA TYR A 71 -25.86 32.82 -8.43
C TYR A 71 -24.58 33.58 -8.78
N TRP A 72 -24.67 34.54 -9.69
CA TRP A 72 -23.52 35.28 -10.21
C TRP A 72 -23.76 36.77 -10.09
N THR A 73 -22.67 37.50 -9.90
CA THR A 73 -22.62 38.95 -9.91
C THR A 73 -22.06 39.42 -11.23
N SER A 74 -22.79 40.32 -11.88
CA SER A 74 -22.43 40.89 -13.18
C SER A 74 -22.73 42.40 -13.22
N GLN A 75 -21.80 43.19 -13.75
CA GLN A 75 -21.88 44.64 -13.74
C GLN A 75 -21.36 45.27 -15.04
N GLY A 76 -22.12 46.24 -15.55
CA GLY A 76 -21.79 47.00 -16.75
C GLY A 76 -20.54 47.85 -16.59
N SER A 77 -19.65 47.81 -17.60
CA SER A 77 -18.52 48.75 -17.77
C SER A 77 -17.44 48.73 -16.67
N VAL A 78 -17.48 47.78 -15.73
CA VAL A 78 -16.45 47.63 -14.67
C VAL A 78 -15.64 46.34 -14.92
N PRO A 79 -14.30 46.38 -14.89
CA PRO A 79 -13.48 45.19 -15.10
C PRO A 79 -13.74 44.06 -14.08
N ILE A 80 -14.12 44.42 -12.85
CA ILE A 80 -14.40 43.52 -11.74
C ILE A 80 -15.80 43.84 -11.19
N PRO A 81 -16.82 43.01 -11.45
CA PRO A 81 -18.16 43.21 -10.92
C PRO A 81 -18.18 43.25 -9.38
N SER A 82 -18.69 44.34 -8.81
CA SER A 82 -18.87 44.50 -7.36
C SER A 82 -20.35 44.52 -6.94
N SER A 83 -21.26 44.56 -7.91
CA SER A 83 -22.71 44.53 -7.70
C SER A 83 -23.42 43.82 -8.84
N ASN A 84 -24.58 43.20 -8.58
CA ASN A 84 -25.33 42.48 -9.61
C ASN A 84 -26.38 43.41 -10.24
N THR A 85 -26.01 44.08 -11.32
CA THR A 85 -26.82 45.17 -11.93
C THR A 85 -27.28 44.87 -13.34
N GLU A 86 -26.62 43.96 -14.05
CA GLU A 86 -26.99 43.60 -15.42
C GLU A 86 -28.24 42.73 -15.47
N LYS A 87 -29.08 43.01 -16.46
CA LYS A 87 -30.29 42.25 -16.76
C LYS A 87 -30.09 41.49 -18.06
N TYR A 88 -30.48 40.23 -18.05
CA TYR A 88 -30.31 39.28 -19.13
C TYR A 88 -31.66 38.82 -19.66
N THR A 89 -31.73 38.60 -20.96
CA THR A 89 -32.81 37.83 -21.59
C THR A 89 -32.25 36.49 -22.01
N LYS A 90 -32.94 35.40 -21.65
CA LYS A 90 -32.56 34.05 -22.06
C LYS A 90 -33.23 33.68 -23.37
N THR A 91 -32.44 33.24 -24.34
CA THR A 91 -32.90 32.64 -25.60
C THR A 91 -32.09 31.38 -25.81
N ASP A 92 -32.76 30.23 -25.75
CA ASP A 92 -32.13 28.90 -25.73
C ASP A 92 -31.03 28.80 -24.66
N ASN A 93 -29.78 28.60 -25.08
CA ASN A 93 -28.61 28.50 -24.24
C ASN A 93 -27.83 29.83 -24.11
N VAL A 94 -28.35 30.94 -24.61
CA VAL A 94 -27.68 32.25 -24.58
C VAL A 94 -28.41 33.21 -23.65
N LEU A 95 -27.66 33.82 -22.73
CA LEU A 95 -28.07 34.94 -21.90
C LEU A 95 -27.48 36.23 -22.47
N SER A 96 -28.30 37.13 -22.99
CA SER A 96 -27.83 38.39 -23.59
C SER A 96 -28.34 39.59 -22.82
N ILE A 97 -27.50 40.62 -22.67
CA ILE A 97 -27.97 41.92 -22.15
C ILE A 97 -28.71 42.70 -23.24
N ALA A 98 -29.56 43.66 -22.84
CA ALA A 98 -30.49 44.34 -23.74
C ALA A 98 -29.83 45.12 -24.91
N ASP A 99 -28.60 45.61 -24.73
CA ASP A 99 -27.87 46.33 -25.78
C ASP A 99 -27.14 45.39 -26.78
N GLY A 100 -27.19 44.07 -26.55
CA GLY A 100 -26.55 43.06 -27.39
C GLY A 100 -25.02 43.09 -27.39
N THR A 101 -24.39 43.92 -26.56
CA THR A 101 -22.93 44.08 -26.55
C THR A 101 -22.21 42.95 -25.85
N ARG A 102 -22.91 42.22 -24.97
CA ARG A 102 -22.37 41.13 -24.14
C ARG A 102 -23.37 39.99 -23.99
N SER A 103 -22.87 38.76 -23.99
CA SER A 103 -23.68 37.57 -23.76
C SER A 103 -22.88 36.46 -23.10
N ILE A 104 -23.60 35.53 -22.46
CA ILE A 104 -23.10 34.29 -21.89
C ILE A 104 -23.73 33.16 -22.67
N THR A 105 -22.93 32.37 -23.38
CA THR A 105 -23.40 31.14 -24.03
C THR A 105 -23.10 29.98 -23.10
N ILE A 106 -24.12 29.21 -22.74
CA ILE A 106 -24.02 28.01 -21.93
C ILE A 106 -23.74 26.84 -22.87
N ASN A 107 -22.52 26.31 -22.81
CA ASN A 107 -22.11 25.25 -23.74
C ASN A 107 -22.51 23.86 -23.18
N ASP A 108 -22.24 23.65 -21.90
CA ASP A 108 -22.56 22.44 -21.14
C ASP A 108 -22.58 22.74 -19.63
N GLU A 109 -22.67 21.69 -18.81
CA GLU A 109 -22.75 21.76 -17.34
C GLU A 109 -21.55 22.46 -16.70
N ASN A 110 -20.37 22.35 -17.31
CA ASN A 110 -19.08 22.83 -16.79
C ASN A 110 -18.38 23.80 -17.77
N SER A 111 -19.13 24.37 -18.73
CA SER A 111 -18.58 25.28 -19.72
C SER A 111 -19.54 26.38 -20.14
N PHE A 112 -18.96 27.58 -20.25
CA PHE A 112 -19.64 28.74 -20.82
C PHE A 112 -18.68 29.60 -21.63
N THR A 113 -19.24 30.45 -22.49
CA THR A 113 -18.50 31.43 -23.29
C THR A 113 -18.98 32.82 -22.94
N LEU A 114 -18.05 33.70 -22.56
CA LEU A 114 -18.31 35.13 -22.42
C LEU A 114 -18.01 35.82 -23.73
N THR A 115 -19.05 36.40 -24.34
CA THR A 115 -18.93 37.17 -25.57
C THR A 115 -19.02 38.66 -25.24
N SER A 116 -18.21 39.46 -25.92
CA SER A 116 -18.30 40.92 -25.88
C SER A 116 -17.86 41.58 -27.20
N THR A 117 -18.52 42.67 -27.58
CA THR A 117 -18.19 43.47 -28.78
C THR A 117 -17.58 44.84 -28.46
N SER A 118 -17.81 45.39 -27.26
CA SER A 118 -17.46 46.78 -26.96
C SER A 118 -17.02 47.07 -25.51
N LEU A 119 -17.23 46.17 -24.55
CA LEU A 119 -16.95 46.37 -23.11
C LEU A 119 -16.29 45.15 -22.46
N THR A 120 -15.73 45.28 -21.27
CA THR A 120 -15.31 44.09 -20.51
C THR A 120 -16.57 43.34 -20.06
N HIS A 121 -16.56 42.02 -20.20
CA HIS A 121 -17.60 41.15 -19.69
C HIS A 121 -17.00 40.28 -18.60
N GLY A 122 -17.35 40.59 -17.34
CA GLY A 122 -16.92 39.84 -16.18
C GLY A 122 -18.12 39.32 -15.41
N ILE A 123 -18.00 38.11 -14.90
CA ILE A 123 -18.93 37.53 -13.94
C ILE A 123 -18.16 37.02 -12.73
N THR A 124 -18.74 37.15 -11.53
CA THR A 124 -18.11 36.71 -10.28
C THR A 124 -19.09 35.96 -9.41
N GLN A 125 -18.57 35.08 -8.56
CA GLN A 125 -19.32 34.37 -7.54
C GLN A 125 -18.46 34.26 -6.28
N ASN A 126 -19.08 34.39 -5.11
CA ASN A 126 -18.43 34.13 -3.84
C ASN A 126 -18.57 32.65 -3.51
N VAL A 127 -17.46 31.95 -3.29
CA VAL A 127 -17.43 30.54 -2.89
C VAL A 127 -16.99 30.41 -1.42
N PRO A 128 -17.55 29.45 -0.67
CA PRO A 128 -17.14 29.24 0.72
C PRO A 128 -15.69 28.71 0.78
N THR A 129 -14.88 29.31 1.65
CA THR A 129 -13.48 28.91 1.88
C THR A 129 -13.16 28.87 3.37
N GLU A 130 -12.04 28.25 3.73
CA GLU A 130 -11.55 28.18 5.11
C GLU A 130 -10.25 28.98 5.24
N ILE A 131 -10.20 29.91 6.20
CA ILE A 131 -9.03 30.79 6.39
C ILE A 131 -7.78 29.93 6.61
N GLY A 132 -6.74 30.23 5.83
CA GLY A 132 -5.44 29.56 5.91
C GLY A 132 -5.36 28.24 5.14
N LYS A 133 -6.45 27.77 4.54
CA LYS A 133 -6.44 26.58 3.66
C LYS A 133 -6.11 26.98 2.23
N GLU A 134 -5.43 26.09 1.51
CA GLU A 134 -5.06 26.29 0.12
C GLU A 134 -6.12 25.73 -0.84
N TYR A 135 -6.43 26.49 -1.88
CA TYR A 135 -7.42 26.20 -2.90
C TYR A 135 -6.81 26.36 -4.29
N THR A 136 -7.36 25.64 -5.25
CA THR A 136 -7.00 25.73 -6.66
C THR A 136 -8.23 26.04 -7.50
N VAL A 137 -8.08 27.00 -8.42
CA VAL A 137 -9.00 27.21 -9.53
C VAL A 137 -8.35 26.64 -10.78
N TYR A 138 -9.00 25.70 -11.46
CA TYR A 138 -8.57 25.24 -12.78
C TYR A 138 -9.69 25.40 -13.81
N THR A 139 -9.30 25.73 -15.04
CA THR A 139 -10.20 25.82 -16.18
C THR A 139 -9.42 25.68 -17.47
N TYR A 140 -10.01 25.05 -18.47
CA TYR A 140 -9.52 25.07 -19.83
C TYR A 140 -10.04 26.32 -20.55
N VAL A 141 -9.14 27.05 -21.20
CA VAL A 141 -9.45 28.36 -21.78
C VAL A 141 -9.24 28.34 -23.29
N LYS A 142 -10.26 28.74 -24.02
CA LYS A 142 -10.22 28.96 -25.46
C LYS A 142 -10.66 30.39 -25.77
N GLN A 143 -9.81 31.14 -26.46
CA GLN A 143 -10.01 32.55 -26.79
C GLN A 143 -10.17 32.70 -28.32
N PHE A 144 -11.09 33.55 -28.74
CA PHE A 144 -11.31 33.93 -30.14
C PHE A 144 -11.52 35.45 -30.25
N GLY A 145 -10.98 36.07 -31.30
CA GLY A 145 -11.19 37.50 -31.60
C GLY A 145 -10.27 38.05 -32.67
N THR A 146 -10.64 39.19 -33.27
CA THR A 146 -9.88 39.89 -34.31
C THR A 146 -9.63 41.35 -33.94
N PRO A 147 -8.37 41.83 -33.84
CA PRO A 147 -7.13 41.05 -33.87
C PRO A 147 -7.02 40.13 -32.64
N TYR A 148 -6.36 39.00 -32.84
CA TYR A 148 -6.20 37.95 -31.83
C TYR A 148 -5.25 38.43 -30.73
N GLU A 149 -5.80 38.73 -29.55
CA GLU A 149 -5.05 39.20 -28.39
C GLU A 149 -5.15 38.13 -27.30
N ALA A 150 -4.04 37.47 -27.00
CA ALA A 150 -4.01 36.34 -26.07
C ALA A 150 -4.27 36.74 -24.61
N GLU A 151 -4.52 38.03 -24.29
CA GLU A 151 -4.76 38.53 -22.93
C GLU A 151 -6.22 38.93 -22.65
N SER A 152 -7.19 38.46 -23.45
CA SER A 152 -8.61 38.77 -23.20
C SER A 152 -9.17 37.97 -22.03
N ALA A 153 -8.73 36.73 -21.84
CA ALA A 153 -9.12 35.91 -20.71
C ALA A 153 -8.42 36.36 -19.41
N GLN A 154 -9.20 36.54 -18.36
CA GLN A 154 -8.67 36.75 -17.01
C GLN A 154 -9.47 35.95 -15.98
N LEU A 155 -8.76 35.51 -14.94
CA LEU A 155 -9.35 34.89 -13.76
C LEU A 155 -9.18 35.82 -12.57
N LEU A 156 -10.28 36.14 -11.90
CA LEU A 156 -10.28 36.90 -10.66
C LEU A 156 -10.28 35.95 -9.46
N ILE A 157 -9.38 36.21 -8.51
CA ILE A 157 -9.38 35.57 -7.19
C ILE A 157 -9.31 36.68 -6.15
N ASN A 158 -10.38 36.81 -5.35
CA ASN A 158 -10.70 37.98 -4.53
C ASN A 158 -10.72 39.28 -5.34
N ASP A 159 -9.67 40.08 -5.22
CA ASP A 159 -9.46 41.34 -5.95
C ASP A 159 -8.25 41.25 -6.91
N THR A 160 -7.59 40.09 -6.96
CA THR A 160 -6.42 39.87 -7.81
C THR A 160 -6.84 39.35 -9.17
N VAL A 161 -6.51 40.11 -10.21
CA VAL A 161 -6.77 39.72 -11.61
C VAL A 161 -5.56 38.98 -12.17
N ASN A 162 -5.75 37.71 -12.48
CA ASN A 162 -4.76 36.85 -13.11
C ASN A 162 -5.01 36.83 -14.62
N LYS A 163 -4.08 37.42 -15.38
CA LYS A 163 -4.14 37.40 -16.85
C LYS A 163 -3.80 36.00 -17.36
N ILE A 164 -4.61 35.50 -18.29
CA ILE A 164 -4.35 34.25 -18.98
C ILE A 164 -3.82 34.58 -20.37
N THR A 165 -2.58 34.22 -20.66
CA THR A 165 -1.90 34.45 -21.95
C THR A 165 -1.93 33.24 -22.88
N THR A 166 -2.45 32.11 -22.39
CA THR A 166 -2.52 30.85 -23.11
C THR A 166 -3.85 30.72 -23.86
N ASN A 167 -3.87 29.88 -24.89
CA ASN A 167 -5.08 29.57 -25.64
C ASN A 167 -5.14 28.09 -25.96
N ASN A 168 -6.34 27.53 -25.87
CA ASN A 168 -6.61 26.13 -26.08
C ASN A 168 -5.76 25.27 -25.12
N GLN A 169 -5.67 25.70 -23.86
CA GLN A 169 -4.85 25.10 -22.82
C GLN A 169 -5.56 25.16 -21.46
N LEU A 170 -5.17 24.21 -20.59
CA LEU A 170 -5.55 24.21 -19.18
C LEU A 170 -4.74 25.27 -18.43
N VAL A 171 -5.41 26.07 -17.60
CA VAL A 171 -4.78 26.99 -16.65
C VAL A 171 -5.19 26.64 -15.24
N SER A 172 -4.27 26.88 -14.30
CA SER A 172 -4.46 26.60 -12.89
C SER A 172 -3.85 27.69 -12.04
N TYR A 173 -4.57 28.15 -11.03
CA TYR A 173 -4.10 29.12 -10.04
C TYR A 173 -4.39 28.62 -8.64
N THR A 174 -3.35 28.57 -7.81
CA THR A 174 -3.44 28.16 -6.42
C THR A 174 -3.34 29.38 -5.52
N PHE A 175 -4.16 29.42 -4.45
CA PHE A 175 -4.18 30.51 -3.50
C PHE A 175 -4.49 30.01 -2.09
N LYS A 176 -3.99 30.72 -1.08
CA LYS A 176 -4.34 30.51 0.33
C LYS A 176 -5.51 31.43 0.69
N ALA A 177 -6.62 30.88 1.16
CA ALA A 177 -7.79 31.67 1.51
C ALA A 177 -7.51 32.56 2.73
N THR A 178 -7.81 33.85 2.61
CA THR A 178 -7.66 34.85 3.68
C THR A 178 -8.98 35.20 4.38
N SER A 179 -10.08 34.64 3.88
CA SER A 179 -11.45 34.88 4.33
C SER A 179 -12.25 33.57 4.25
N THR A 180 -13.41 33.54 4.92
CA THR A 180 -14.35 32.41 4.86
C THR A 180 -15.16 32.34 3.57
N SER A 181 -14.98 33.33 2.70
CA SER A 181 -15.63 33.46 1.40
C SER A 181 -14.67 34.12 0.44
N THR A 182 -14.39 33.46 -0.68
CA THR A 182 -13.46 33.94 -1.71
C THR A 182 -14.26 34.30 -2.96
N ARG A 183 -14.00 35.47 -3.53
CA ARG A 183 -14.63 35.87 -4.79
C ARG A 183 -13.87 35.28 -5.97
N ILE A 184 -14.50 34.45 -6.77
CA ILE A 184 -13.94 33.89 -8.00
C ILE A 184 -14.65 34.52 -9.18
N GLY A 185 -13.91 34.89 -10.23
CA GLY A 185 -14.51 35.50 -11.40
C GLY A 185 -13.83 35.14 -12.71
N PHE A 186 -14.62 35.19 -13.78
CA PHE A 186 -14.19 34.92 -15.14
C PHE A 186 -14.45 36.16 -15.96
N ILE A 187 -13.42 36.62 -16.67
CA ILE A 187 -13.44 37.92 -17.33
C ILE A 187 -12.97 37.74 -18.78
N ASN A 188 -13.81 38.20 -19.70
CA ASN A 188 -13.42 38.57 -21.05
C ASN A 188 -13.13 40.08 -21.07
N ARG A 189 -11.86 40.43 -20.91
CA ARG A 189 -11.35 41.80 -20.91
C ARG A 189 -11.41 42.38 -22.31
N LYS A 190 -11.97 43.59 -22.41
CA LYS A 190 -11.90 44.37 -23.64
C LYS A 190 -10.46 44.77 -23.96
N ILE A 191 -10.03 44.47 -25.17
CA ILE A 191 -8.82 45.01 -25.79
C ILE A 191 -9.20 45.45 -27.22
N GLY A 192 -9.22 46.74 -27.51
CA GLY A 192 -9.56 47.27 -28.85
C GLY A 192 -11.05 47.19 -29.25
N VAL A 193 -11.30 47.18 -30.56
CA VAL A 193 -12.64 47.09 -31.19
C VAL A 193 -12.80 45.73 -31.85
N GLY A 194 -14.00 45.13 -31.76
CA GLY A 194 -14.32 43.85 -32.40
C GLY A 194 -14.93 42.80 -31.47
N LEU A 195 -15.54 41.77 -32.05
CA LEU A 195 -16.07 40.63 -31.33
C LEU A 195 -14.95 39.85 -30.64
N ARG A 196 -15.15 39.52 -29.36
CA ARG A 196 -14.26 38.65 -28.59
C ARG A 196 -15.07 37.63 -27.83
N GLU A 197 -14.55 36.41 -27.80
CA GLU A 197 -15.15 35.29 -27.10
C GLU A 197 -14.09 34.60 -26.26
N VAL A 198 -14.42 34.33 -25.00
CA VAL A 198 -13.61 33.51 -24.12
C VAL A 198 -14.47 32.39 -23.59
N THR A 199 -14.16 31.18 -24.02
CA THR A 199 -14.74 29.95 -23.49
C THR A 199 -13.91 29.47 -22.31
N PHE A 200 -14.59 29.26 -21.19
CA PHE A 200 -14.08 28.55 -20.02
C PHE A 200 -14.76 27.20 -19.98
N SER A 201 -14.00 26.12 -19.92
CA SER A 201 -14.50 24.74 -19.77
C SER A 201 -13.71 24.00 -18.71
N ASN A 202 -14.17 22.80 -18.32
CA ASN A 202 -13.55 21.99 -17.26
C ASN A 202 -13.30 22.82 -16.00
N ILE A 203 -14.31 23.56 -15.55
CA ILE A 203 -14.17 24.54 -14.47
C ILE A 203 -14.21 23.83 -13.12
N TYR A 204 -13.26 24.16 -12.26
CA TYR A 204 -13.22 23.70 -10.88
C TYR A 204 -12.65 24.73 -9.94
N VAL A 205 -13.18 24.71 -8.72
CA VAL A 205 -12.70 25.47 -7.58
C VAL A 205 -12.86 24.57 -6.37
N GLY A 206 -11.78 24.33 -5.65
CA GLY A 206 -11.80 23.46 -4.47
C GLY A 206 -10.45 23.49 -3.75
N LYS A 207 -10.35 22.74 -2.65
CA LYS A 207 -9.09 22.59 -1.92
C LYS A 207 -8.01 22.05 -2.87
N SER A 208 -6.79 22.56 -2.75
CA SER A 208 -5.68 22.05 -3.55
C SER A 208 -5.40 20.58 -3.20
N GLN A 209 -4.70 19.86 -4.08
CA GLN A 209 -4.30 18.48 -3.80
C GLN A 209 -3.43 18.40 -2.53
N GLU A 210 -2.55 19.38 -2.33
CA GLU A 210 -1.72 19.49 -1.13
C GLU A 210 -2.58 19.73 0.11
N GLN A 211 -3.58 20.61 0.03
CA GLN A 211 -4.48 20.87 1.15
C GLN A 211 -5.37 19.67 1.50
N THR A 212 -5.91 18.97 0.50
CA THR A 212 -6.67 17.73 0.74
C THR A 212 -5.79 16.66 1.37
N THR A 213 -4.52 16.58 0.97
CA THR A 213 -3.54 15.67 1.59
C THR A 213 -3.31 16.03 3.06
N GLU A 214 -3.13 17.32 3.37
CA GLU A 214 -2.97 17.82 4.73
C GLU A 214 -4.19 17.50 5.61
N ASP A 215 -5.39 17.79 5.10
CA ASP A 215 -6.65 17.55 5.81
C ASP A 215 -6.88 16.05 6.09
N ASN A 216 -6.36 15.17 5.22
CA ASN A 216 -6.52 13.73 5.34
C ASN A 216 -5.43 13.04 6.15
N LYS A 217 -4.40 13.73 6.66
CA LYS A 217 -3.29 13.08 7.39
C LYS A 217 -3.75 12.23 8.56
N VAL A 218 -4.69 12.74 9.37
CA VAL A 218 -5.22 12.01 10.55
C VAL A 218 -5.98 10.76 10.11
N ILE A 219 -6.81 10.86 9.07
CA ILE A 219 -7.57 9.75 8.49
C ILE A 219 -6.61 8.68 7.95
N ASN A 220 -5.56 9.09 7.24
CA ASN A 220 -4.56 8.20 6.68
C ASN A 220 -3.78 7.48 7.79
N ALA A 221 -3.35 8.20 8.84
CA ALA A 221 -2.66 7.60 9.98
C ALA A 221 -3.56 6.61 10.73
N ARG A 222 -4.83 6.97 10.99
CA ARG A 222 -5.80 6.08 11.63
C ARG A 222 -6.04 4.82 10.80
N THR A 223 -6.22 4.96 9.50
CA THR A 223 -6.44 3.83 8.58
C THR A 223 -5.23 2.91 8.54
N ALA A 224 -4.02 3.47 8.46
CA ALA A 224 -2.78 2.71 8.48
C ALA A 224 -2.62 1.91 9.78
N VAL A 225 -2.85 2.55 10.94
CA VAL A 225 -2.79 1.87 12.24
C VAL A 225 -3.84 0.78 12.36
N ASN A 226 -5.09 1.03 11.96
CA ASN A 226 -6.14 0.01 11.99
C ASN A 226 -5.78 -1.20 11.12
N ASN A 227 -5.18 -0.99 9.95
CA ASN A 227 -4.76 -2.06 9.04
C ASN A 227 -3.61 -2.94 9.58
N LEU A 228 -2.98 -2.58 10.70
CA LEU A 228 -2.02 -3.46 11.39
C LEU A 228 -2.71 -4.63 12.11
N PHE A 229 -4.02 -4.51 12.36
CA PHE A 229 -4.81 -5.45 13.14
C PHE A 229 -5.75 -6.28 12.26
N GLU A 230 -6.05 -7.49 12.71
CA GLU A 230 -7.12 -8.30 12.16
C GLU A 230 -8.45 -7.53 12.20
N ASN A 231 -9.26 -7.69 11.16
CA ASN A 231 -10.56 -7.00 11.03
C ASN A 231 -10.47 -5.47 11.14
N LYS A 232 -9.27 -4.90 10.97
CA LYS A 232 -9.00 -3.47 11.10
C LYS A 232 -9.37 -2.89 12.47
N ASN A 233 -9.23 -3.68 13.54
CA ASN A 233 -9.64 -3.30 14.90
C ASN A 233 -8.44 -3.25 15.88
N PRO A 234 -8.02 -2.05 16.35
CA PRO A 234 -6.92 -1.89 17.31
C PRO A 234 -7.08 -2.53 18.68
N ASN A 235 -8.29 -2.99 19.02
CA ASN A 235 -8.54 -3.75 20.24
C ASN A 235 -8.32 -5.26 20.06
N GLY A 236 -8.05 -5.71 18.83
CA GLY A 236 -7.81 -7.12 18.49
C GLY A 236 -6.33 -7.50 18.41
N LYS A 237 -6.08 -8.62 17.74
CA LYS A 237 -4.73 -9.10 17.43
C LYS A 237 -4.18 -8.40 16.19
N ILE A 238 -2.85 -8.27 16.12
CA ILE A 238 -2.17 -7.95 14.87
C ILE A 238 -2.42 -9.02 13.82
N ARG A 239 -2.36 -8.65 12.53
CA ARG A 239 -2.40 -9.65 11.45
C ARG A 239 -1.22 -10.61 11.54
N GLU A 240 -1.43 -11.86 11.19
CA GLU A 240 -0.39 -12.90 11.19
C GLU A 240 0.80 -12.55 10.27
N ASP A 241 0.54 -11.96 9.11
CA ASP A 241 1.54 -11.56 8.13
C ASP A 241 2.17 -10.19 8.39
N LEU A 242 1.82 -9.51 9.49
CA LEU A 242 2.37 -8.19 9.82
C LEU A 242 3.90 -8.25 9.95
N THR A 243 4.59 -7.35 9.26
CA THR A 243 6.04 -7.21 9.27
C THR A 243 6.51 -5.94 9.98
N GLN A 244 7.79 -5.89 10.38
CA GLN A 244 8.38 -4.67 10.93
C GLN A 244 8.42 -3.53 9.90
N ALA A 245 8.59 -3.84 8.61
CA ALA A 245 8.60 -2.84 7.54
C ALA A 245 7.26 -2.10 7.43
N GLU A 246 6.14 -2.79 7.66
CA GLU A 246 4.81 -2.17 7.69
C GLU A 246 4.61 -1.28 8.92
N LEU A 247 5.16 -1.66 10.08
CA LEU A 247 5.18 -0.79 11.26
C LEU A 247 6.02 0.47 11.02
N ASP A 248 7.20 0.33 10.43
CA ASP A 248 8.07 1.46 10.11
C ASP A 248 7.41 2.41 9.10
N ALA A 249 6.72 1.88 8.09
CA ALA A 249 5.94 2.67 7.14
C ALA A 249 4.78 3.42 7.83
N THR A 250 4.08 2.75 8.75
CA THR A 250 2.99 3.36 9.52
C THR A 250 3.49 4.43 10.48
N GLN A 251 4.66 4.22 11.08
CA GLN A 251 5.30 5.21 11.96
C GLN A 251 5.63 6.51 11.22
N LYS A 252 6.03 6.43 9.95
CA LYS A 252 6.25 7.62 9.10
C LYS A 252 4.96 8.43 8.94
N LEU A 253 3.81 7.79 8.73
CA LEU A 253 2.51 8.48 8.66
C LEU A 253 2.13 9.13 9.98
N LEU A 254 2.42 8.46 11.10
CA LEU A 254 2.19 9.02 12.44
C LEU A 254 3.09 10.23 12.75
N PHE A 255 4.28 10.29 12.14
CA PHE A 255 5.12 11.47 12.22
C PHE A 255 4.52 12.67 11.48
N LEU A 256 3.89 12.44 10.31
CA LEU A 256 3.33 13.50 9.47
C LEU A 256 2.14 14.24 10.09
N ILE A 257 1.38 13.60 11.00
CA ILE A 257 0.24 14.24 11.67
C ILE A 257 0.66 15.29 12.71
N GLY A 258 1.95 15.44 13.04
CA GLY A 258 2.39 16.49 13.99
C GLY A 258 1.68 16.43 15.35
N PRO A 259 1.60 17.53 16.12
CA PRO A 259 0.94 17.60 17.42
C PRO A 259 -0.58 17.86 17.30
N LEU A 260 -1.29 17.06 16.51
CA LEU A 260 -2.76 17.13 16.43
C LEU A 260 -3.40 16.39 17.61
N ALA A 261 -4.61 16.81 18.02
CA ALA A 261 -5.32 16.25 19.18
C ALA A 261 -5.54 14.73 19.08
N ASP A 262 -5.84 14.23 17.87
CA ASP A 262 -6.08 12.80 17.62
C ASP A 262 -4.80 11.95 17.55
N ARG A 263 -3.62 12.58 17.64
CA ARG A 263 -2.33 11.88 17.55
C ARG A 263 -2.17 10.86 18.67
N GLN A 264 -2.54 11.23 19.89
CA GLN A 264 -2.30 10.40 21.07
C GLN A 264 -2.99 9.03 20.97
N PRO A 265 -4.33 8.94 20.75
CA PRO A 265 -4.99 7.65 20.64
C PRO A 265 -4.46 6.80 19.47
N ILE A 266 -4.16 7.41 18.30
CA ILE A 266 -3.56 6.68 17.17
C ILE A 266 -2.17 6.14 17.55
N SER A 267 -1.38 6.91 18.29
CA SER A 267 -0.04 6.52 18.73
C SER A 267 -0.08 5.36 19.72
N ASP A 268 -1.07 5.34 20.62
CA ASP A 268 -1.20 4.28 21.60
C ASP A 268 -1.64 2.96 20.96
N ASP A 269 -2.54 3.03 19.97
CA ASP A 269 -2.89 1.86 19.15
C ASP A 269 -1.69 1.34 18.35
N PHE A 270 -0.88 2.22 17.75
CA PHE A 270 0.36 1.83 17.08
C PHE A 270 1.33 1.10 18.03
N LYS A 271 1.51 1.60 19.25
CA LYS A 271 2.36 0.95 20.26
C LYS A 271 1.86 -0.44 20.64
N LYS A 272 0.53 -0.66 20.71
CA LYS A 272 -0.03 -2.00 20.93
C LYS A 272 0.38 -2.97 19.82
N ALA A 273 0.28 -2.55 18.56
CA ALA A 273 0.69 -3.38 17.43
C ALA A 273 2.20 -3.73 17.51
N GLN A 274 3.05 -2.74 17.79
CA GLN A 274 4.48 -2.97 17.96
C GLN A 274 4.79 -3.92 19.13
N ALA A 275 4.09 -3.79 20.25
CA ALA A 275 4.25 -4.67 21.41
C ALA A 275 3.87 -6.12 21.06
N GLN A 276 2.72 -6.33 20.42
CA GLN A 276 2.29 -7.66 20.00
C GLN A 276 3.25 -8.30 18.98
N LEU A 277 3.79 -7.51 18.03
CA LEU A 277 4.78 -8.03 17.08
C LEU A 277 6.06 -8.46 17.80
N ASN A 278 6.54 -7.65 18.74
CA ASN A 278 7.73 -7.98 19.53
C ASN A 278 7.52 -9.24 20.36
N GLU A 279 6.35 -9.38 21.00
CA GLU A 279 5.99 -10.56 21.78
C GLU A 279 5.93 -11.82 20.92
N ARG A 280 5.27 -11.75 19.76
CA ARG A 280 5.22 -12.85 18.78
C ARG A 280 6.63 -13.28 18.34
N ASN A 281 7.50 -12.33 18.02
CA ASN A 281 8.86 -12.63 17.59
C ASN A 281 9.71 -13.24 18.73
N ALA A 282 9.52 -12.76 19.97
CA ALA A 282 10.17 -13.34 21.14
C ALA A 282 9.70 -14.77 21.42
N GLN A 283 8.39 -15.03 21.27
CA GLN A 283 7.81 -16.36 21.39
C GLN A 283 8.36 -17.32 20.34
N SER A 284 8.36 -16.94 19.05
CA SER A 284 8.93 -17.80 17.99
C SER A 284 10.42 -18.10 18.18
N LYS A 285 11.19 -17.14 18.71
CA LYS A 285 12.59 -17.38 19.07
C LYS A 285 12.74 -18.42 20.19
N THR A 286 11.87 -18.37 21.19
CA THR A 286 11.86 -19.31 22.32
C THR A 286 11.47 -20.71 21.86
N GLU A 287 10.44 -20.83 21.03
CA GLU A 287 10.01 -22.09 20.42
C GLU A 287 11.13 -22.73 19.60
N LEU A 288 11.83 -21.94 18.78
CA LEU A 288 12.97 -22.41 18.00
C LEU A 288 14.11 -22.92 18.89
N GLU A 289 14.42 -22.23 19.99
CA GLU A 289 15.46 -22.66 20.94
C GLU A 289 15.09 -24.00 21.61
N VAL A 290 13.84 -24.13 22.06
CA VAL A 290 13.32 -25.37 22.67
C VAL A 290 13.38 -26.54 21.67
N ALA A 291 12.91 -26.35 20.44
CA ALA A 291 12.96 -27.37 19.39
C ALA A 291 14.41 -27.74 19.03
N THR A 292 15.29 -26.74 18.88
CA THR A 292 16.72 -26.96 18.60
C THR A 292 17.40 -27.78 19.69
N ASN A 293 17.12 -27.48 20.97
CA ASN A 293 17.69 -28.21 22.09
C ASN A 293 17.16 -29.64 22.15
N ALA A 294 15.86 -29.85 21.94
CA ALA A 294 15.26 -31.18 21.90
C ALA A 294 15.88 -32.07 20.80
N VAL A 295 16.13 -31.52 19.61
CA VAL A 295 16.81 -32.26 18.52
C VAL A 295 18.26 -32.57 18.89
N LYS A 296 19.02 -31.59 19.40
CA LYS A 296 20.41 -31.80 19.84
C LYS A 296 20.54 -32.86 20.93
N GLU A 297 19.59 -32.92 21.85
CA GLU A 297 19.59 -33.89 22.94
C GLU A 297 19.46 -35.34 22.48
N LEU A 298 19.03 -35.61 21.24
CA LEU A 298 19.00 -36.95 20.66
C LEU A 298 20.41 -37.47 20.30
N PHE A 299 21.41 -36.59 20.18
CA PHE A 299 22.75 -36.90 19.68
C PHE A 299 23.84 -36.82 20.75
N ASN A 300 24.89 -37.62 20.59
CA ASN A 300 26.06 -37.58 21.46
C ASN A 300 26.74 -36.22 21.41
N ASN A 301 27.16 -35.71 22.57
CA ASN A 301 27.77 -34.39 22.72
C ASN A 301 26.93 -33.22 22.19
N ASN A 302 25.61 -33.41 21.99
CA ASN A 302 24.71 -32.45 21.36
C ASN A 302 25.14 -32.06 19.93
N ASP A 303 25.86 -32.94 19.24
CA ASP A 303 26.32 -32.76 17.85
C ASP A 303 25.40 -33.53 16.89
N THR A 304 24.54 -32.79 16.19
CA THR A 304 23.54 -33.35 15.26
C THR A 304 24.14 -33.93 13.97
N THR A 305 25.45 -33.79 13.77
CA THR A 305 26.20 -34.46 12.69
C THR A 305 26.79 -35.80 13.12
N GLY A 306 26.78 -36.09 14.43
CA GLY A 306 27.32 -37.31 15.01
C GLY A 306 26.32 -38.45 15.11
N THR A 307 26.54 -39.34 16.08
CA THR A 307 25.64 -40.47 16.34
C THR A 307 24.60 -40.14 17.42
N ILE A 308 23.45 -40.80 17.35
CA ILE A 308 22.45 -40.73 18.43
C ILE A 308 23.01 -41.26 19.75
N LYS A 309 22.50 -40.76 20.88
CA LYS A 309 22.81 -41.31 22.20
C LYS A 309 22.31 -42.74 22.32
N ASP A 310 22.96 -43.50 23.19
CA ASP A 310 22.58 -44.89 23.38
C ASP A 310 21.18 -45.09 23.93
N ASN A 311 20.73 -44.13 24.75
CA ASN A 311 19.41 -44.11 25.37
C ASN A 311 18.36 -43.32 24.57
N THR A 312 18.67 -42.88 23.34
CA THR A 312 17.67 -42.24 22.48
C THR A 312 16.59 -43.26 22.12
N THR A 313 15.33 -42.90 22.36
CA THR A 313 14.17 -43.75 22.10
C THR A 313 13.29 -43.16 21.00
N GLN A 314 12.36 -43.97 20.46
CA GLN A 314 11.36 -43.49 19.51
C GLN A 314 10.48 -42.39 20.12
N GLU A 315 10.18 -42.50 21.41
CA GLU A 315 9.41 -41.50 22.15
C GLU A 315 10.12 -40.15 22.16
N ALA A 316 11.42 -40.12 22.46
CA ALA A 316 12.21 -38.88 22.44
C ALA A 316 12.24 -38.22 21.04
N ILE A 317 12.37 -39.02 19.98
CA ILE A 317 12.30 -38.54 18.59
C ILE A 317 10.92 -37.95 18.28
N ASN A 318 9.85 -38.61 18.71
CA ASN A 318 8.48 -38.14 18.47
C ASN A 318 8.19 -36.83 19.21
N THR A 319 8.63 -36.69 20.46
CA THR A 319 8.53 -35.43 21.21
C THR A 319 9.27 -34.29 20.49
N ALA A 320 10.49 -34.54 19.99
CA ALA A 320 11.23 -33.54 19.23
C ALA A 320 10.54 -33.17 17.90
N LYS A 321 9.93 -34.14 17.19
CA LYS A 321 9.12 -33.88 15.98
C LYS A 321 7.95 -32.95 16.25
N GLU A 322 7.23 -33.15 17.36
CA GLU A 322 6.11 -32.29 17.74
C GLU A 322 6.55 -30.83 17.98
N LEU A 323 7.68 -30.63 18.66
CA LEU A 323 8.25 -29.30 18.89
C LEU A 323 8.69 -28.63 17.57
N VAL A 324 9.33 -29.38 16.67
CA VAL A 324 9.74 -28.86 15.34
C VAL A 324 8.53 -28.53 14.46
N ALA A 325 7.44 -29.27 14.58
CA ALA A 325 6.23 -29.02 13.81
C ALA A 325 5.61 -27.64 14.09
N ALA A 326 5.78 -27.12 15.32
CA ALA A 326 5.29 -25.81 15.76
C ALA A 326 6.13 -24.62 15.26
N ILE A 327 7.32 -24.85 14.68
CA ILE A 327 8.19 -23.77 14.18
C ILE A 327 7.60 -23.14 12.92
N THR A 328 7.55 -21.80 12.91
CA THR A 328 6.99 -21.01 11.82
C THR A 328 8.01 -20.64 10.75
N ASP A 329 9.29 -20.51 11.10
CA ASP A 329 10.39 -20.29 10.16
C ASP A 329 10.63 -21.56 9.33
N ALA A 330 10.29 -21.49 8.04
CA ALA A 330 10.31 -22.65 7.15
C ALA A 330 11.73 -23.22 6.94
N ASP A 331 12.74 -22.37 6.84
CA ASP A 331 14.12 -22.81 6.61
C ASP A 331 14.68 -23.49 7.86
N LYS A 332 14.43 -22.91 9.04
CA LYS A 332 14.82 -23.51 10.32
C LYS A 332 14.07 -24.80 10.61
N LYS A 333 12.78 -24.85 10.28
CA LYS A 333 11.98 -26.07 10.40
C LYS A 333 12.55 -27.19 9.53
N ALA A 334 12.83 -26.91 8.25
CA ALA A 334 13.40 -27.90 7.33
C ALA A 334 14.78 -28.41 7.79
N GLU A 335 15.62 -27.52 8.33
CA GLU A 335 16.92 -27.88 8.92
C GLU A 335 16.76 -28.88 10.08
N LEU A 336 15.82 -28.62 11.00
CA LEU A 336 15.56 -29.50 12.14
C LEU A 336 14.87 -30.81 11.74
N GLU A 337 13.97 -30.79 10.75
CA GLU A 337 13.33 -32.00 10.19
C GLU A 337 14.34 -32.94 9.53
N ALA A 338 15.36 -32.40 8.85
CA ALA A 338 16.44 -33.19 8.29
C ALA A 338 17.27 -33.89 9.39
N GLN A 339 17.58 -33.19 10.48
CA GLN A 339 18.28 -33.76 11.63
C GLN A 339 17.46 -34.87 12.32
N LEU A 340 16.15 -34.67 12.46
CA LEU A 340 15.24 -35.71 13.00
C LEU A 340 15.16 -36.95 12.10
N THR A 341 15.22 -36.76 10.79
CA THR A 341 15.26 -37.86 9.81
C THR A 341 16.52 -38.70 9.99
N GLU A 342 17.67 -38.06 10.20
CA GLU A 342 18.93 -38.76 10.47
C GLU A 342 18.91 -39.50 11.81
N ALA A 343 18.40 -38.87 12.88
CA ALA A 343 18.22 -39.53 14.18
C ALA A 343 17.35 -40.78 14.07
N GLN A 344 16.24 -40.70 13.33
CA GLN A 344 15.34 -41.84 13.08
C GLN A 344 16.08 -42.97 12.36
N ARG A 345 16.81 -42.64 11.28
CA ARG A 345 17.57 -43.61 10.50
C ARG A 345 18.59 -44.37 11.36
N GLN A 346 19.28 -43.66 12.26
CA GLN A 346 20.24 -44.30 13.17
C GLN A 346 19.56 -45.19 14.22
N LEU A 347 18.40 -44.78 14.75
CA LEU A 347 17.64 -45.59 15.72
C LEU A 347 17.12 -46.89 15.09
N ASP A 348 16.63 -46.80 13.86
CA ASP A 348 16.14 -47.95 13.10
C ASP A 348 17.29 -48.94 12.83
N ALA A 349 18.46 -48.43 12.42
CA ALA A 349 19.65 -49.23 12.22
C ALA A 349 20.13 -49.94 13.50
N LYS A 350 20.17 -49.22 14.63
CA LYS A 350 20.57 -49.78 15.94
C LYS A 350 19.60 -50.87 16.39
N THR A 351 18.30 -50.68 16.16
CA THR A 351 17.25 -51.64 16.52
C THR A 351 17.35 -52.90 15.65
N ALA A 352 17.59 -52.74 14.35
CA ALA A 352 17.80 -53.86 13.42
C ALA A 352 19.06 -54.67 13.77
N GLU A 353 20.16 -54.00 14.13
CA GLU A 353 21.41 -54.66 14.56
C GLU A 353 21.20 -55.46 15.86
N THR A 354 20.50 -54.86 16.84
CA THR A 354 20.17 -55.54 18.10
C THR A 354 19.30 -56.78 17.87
N ALA A 355 18.29 -56.68 17.00
CA ALA A 355 17.44 -57.83 16.65
C ALA A 355 18.23 -58.93 15.91
N ALA A 356 19.13 -58.55 15.01
CA ALA A 356 19.99 -59.50 14.31
C ALA A 356 20.95 -60.22 15.27
N GLU A 357 21.51 -59.51 16.25
CA GLU A 357 22.36 -60.09 17.29
C GLU A 357 21.59 -61.06 18.19
N GLN A 358 20.37 -60.70 18.62
CA GLN A 358 19.51 -61.60 19.38
C GLN A 358 19.19 -62.88 18.60
N ALA A 359 18.89 -62.77 17.31
CA ALA A 359 18.63 -63.92 16.45
C ALA A 359 19.87 -64.83 16.28
N ARG A 360 21.07 -64.23 16.18
CA ARG A 360 22.34 -64.99 16.16
C ARG A 360 22.54 -65.75 17.48
N GLN A 361 22.38 -65.06 18.61
CA GLN A 361 22.52 -65.67 19.94
C GLN A 361 21.50 -66.80 20.18
N GLU A 362 20.25 -66.61 19.74
CA GLU A 362 19.21 -67.64 19.84
C GLU A 362 19.54 -68.86 18.96
N THR A 363 20.00 -68.64 17.72
CA THR A 363 20.41 -69.71 16.80
C THR A 363 21.58 -70.52 17.37
N ALA A 364 22.61 -69.85 17.89
CA ALA A 364 23.76 -70.49 18.52
C ALA A 364 23.33 -71.28 19.78
N THR A 365 22.46 -70.70 20.61
CA THR A 365 21.92 -71.35 21.81
C THR A 365 21.12 -72.62 21.46
N ASN A 366 20.27 -72.56 20.44
CA ASN A 366 19.46 -73.69 20.01
C ASN A 366 20.34 -74.80 19.42
N ALA A 367 21.33 -74.46 18.58
CA ALA A 367 22.27 -75.43 18.02
C ALA A 367 23.05 -76.18 19.13
N VAL A 368 23.47 -75.49 20.20
CA VAL A 368 24.14 -76.13 21.34
C VAL A 368 23.17 -77.03 22.10
N LYS A 369 21.95 -76.55 22.42
CA LYS A 369 20.92 -77.35 23.11
C LYS A 369 20.59 -78.64 22.35
N GLU A 370 20.52 -78.58 21.02
CA GLU A 370 20.21 -79.73 20.18
C GLU A 370 21.25 -80.86 20.23
N LEU A 371 22.46 -80.62 20.74
CA LEU A 371 23.48 -81.66 20.95
C LEU A 371 23.16 -82.59 22.14
N PHE A 372 22.27 -82.16 23.06
CA PHE A 372 21.98 -82.83 24.33
C PHE A 372 20.59 -83.46 24.40
N ASN A 373 20.46 -84.54 25.15
CA ASN A 373 19.17 -85.19 25.40
C ASN A 373 18.18 -84.21 26.04
N ASN A 374 16.93 -84.23 25.58
CA ASN A 374 15.87 -83.31 26.01
C ASN A 374 16.21 -81.81 25.88
N ASN A 375 17.19 -81.45 25.04
CA ASN A 375 17.68 -80.08 24.88
C ASN A 375 18.21 -79.44 26.18
N ASP A 376 18.65 -80.27 27.13
CA ASP A 376 19.23 -79.84 28.41
C ASP A 376 20.76 -79.90 28.36
N THR A 377 21.40 -78.73 28.29
CA THR A 377 22.86 -78.60 28.22
C THR A 377 23.59 -79.06 29.47
N THR A 378 22.88 -79.36 30.56
CA THR A 378 23.45 -79.96 31.78
C THR A 378 23.35 -81.49 31.80
N GLY A 379 22.62 -82.08 30.84
CA GLY A 379 22.40 -83.52 30.70
C GLY A 379 23.47 -84.24 29.87
N THR A 380 23.12 -85.42 29.35
CA THR A 380 24.00 -86.22 28.49
C THR A 380 23.84 -85.85 27.00
N ILE A 381 24.92 -85.97 26.24
CA ILE A 381 24.91 -85.82 24.77
C ILE A 381 24.03 -86.93 24.15
N LYS A 382 23.33 -86.63 23.05
CA LYS A 382 22.53 -87.63 22.32
C LYS A 382 23.43 -88.71 21.72
N ASP A 383 22.98 -89.96 21.70
CA ASP A 383 23.74 -91.09 21.16
C ASP A 383 24.05 -90.96 19.65
N ASN A 384 23.28 -90.14 18.93
CA ASN A 384 23.45 -89.88 17.50
C ASN A 384 24.15 -88.55 17.17
N THR A 385 24.65 -87.82 18.17
CA THR A 385 25.41 -86.58 17.94
C THR A 385 26.73 -86.89 17.24
N THR A 386 27.00 -86.22 16.11
CA THR A 386 28.22 -86.38 15.33
C THR A 386 29.23 -85.26 15.60
N GLN A 387 30.51 -85.49 15.27
CA GLN A 387 31.54 -84.44 15.33
C GLN A 387 31.20 -83.26 14.39
N GLU A 388 30.54 -83.51 13.27
CA GLU A 388 30.07 -82.49 12.34
C GLU A 388 29.01 -81.58 12.98
N ALA A 389 28.05 -82.14 13.73
CA ALA A 389 27.05 -81.37 14.47
C ALA A 389 27.71 -80.50 15.56
N ILE A 390 28.72 -81.04 16.27
CA ILE A 390 29.50 -80.28 17.27
C ILE A 390 30.25 -79.13 16.60
N ASN A 391 30.89 -79.37 15.46
CA ASN A 391 31.63 -78.33 14.73
C ASN A 391 30.69 -77.21 14.25
N THR A 392 29.52 -77.56 13.70
CA THR A 392 28.51 -76.59 13.25
C THR A 392 28.03 -75.70 14.39
N ALA A 393 27.68 -76.28 15.54
CA ALA A 393 27.28 -75.52 16.72
C ALA A 393 28.42 -74.61 17.23
N LYS A 394 29.66 -75.09 17.19
CA LYS A 394 30.85 -74.32 17.58
C LYS A 394 31.10 -73.12 16.66
N GLU A 395 30.90 -73.26 15.36
CA GLU A 395 31.03 -72.17 14.39
C GLU A 395 29.97 -71.08 14.64
N LEU A 396 28.72 -71.46 14.93
CA LEU A 396 27.64 -70.52 15.24
C LEU A 396 27.87 -69.73 16.54
N VAL A 397 28.52 -70.34 17.54
CA VAL A 397 28.87 -69.66 18.81
C VAL A 397 30.04 -68.69 18.63
N ALA A 398 30.90 -68.91 17.64
CA ALA A 398 32.07 -68.07 17.37
C ALA A 398 31.81 -66.92 16.39
N ALA A 399 30.63 -66.89 15.75
CA ALA A 399 30.17 -65.87 14.82
C ALA A 399 29.40 -64.76 15.54
#